data_AF-A0A925UGZ5-F1
#
_entry.id   AF-A0A925UGZ5-F1
#
_cell.length_a   1.000
_cell.length_b   1.000
_cell.length_c   1.000
_cell.angle_alpha   90.00
_cell.angle_beta   90.00
_cell.angle_gamma   90.00
#
_symmetry.space_group_name_H-M   'P 1'
#
loop_
_entity.id
_entity.type
_entity.pdbx_description
1 polymer ?
#
loop_
_entity_poly.entity_id
_entity_poly.type
_entity_poly.pdbx_seq_one_letter_code
_entity_poly.pdbx_strand_id
1 'polypeptide(L)'
;MSTALFDRFLSTAEMAEVFGESSIVQGMLDFEAALARAQAAEGVIPGSAAAPIVAACRVAHFDLDAIVAAGSSAGSLAIPLVKQLTAQVTAADAHAAGFVHWGSTSQDVIDTAMVLATRRAVGLIDARLGELTHALLKLVETHGDAPMLGRTLMQPAQVISVRFKLIAWVAPLVRARQRLRDAAEAACT
;
A
#
# COMPACT_ATOMS: atom_id res chain seq x y z
N MET A 1 -3.19 19.96 6.25
CA MET A 1 -2.30 20.47 5.19
C MET A 1 -1.02 19.64 5.22
N SER A 2 -0.87 18.72 4.27
CA SER A 2 0.44 18.17 3.94
C SER A 2 1.28 19.34 3.39
N THR A 3 2.47 19.55 3.94
CA THR A 3 3.40 20.56 3.43
C THR A 3 4.10 19.95 2.21
N ALA A 4 3.45 20.14 1.05
CA ALA A 4 3.84 19.57 -0.24
C ALA A 4 5.33 19.65 -0.60
N LEU A 5 6.10 20.60 -0.03
CA LEU A 5 7.54 20.68 -0.22
C LEU A 5 8.31 19.56 0.48
N PHE A 6 8.02 19.30 1.76
CA PHE A 6 8.74 18.28 2.53
C PHE A 6 8.34 16.87 2.11
N ASP A 7 7.07 16.64 1.80
CA ASP A 7 6.61 15.33 1.34
C ASP A 7 7.26 14.94 0.00
N ARG A 8 7.45 15.91 -0.90
CA ARG A 8 8.13 15.69 -2.19
C ARG A 8 9.65 15.56 -2.06
N PHE A 9 10.24 16.02 -0.97
CA PHE A 9 11.67 15.88 -0.69
C PHE A 9 11.99 14.57 0.04
N LEU A 10 11.15 14.19 1.01
CA LEU A 10 11.36 13.05 1.91
C LEU A 10 10.76 11.75 1.39
N SER A 11 9.88 11.80 0.38
CA SER A 11 9.22 10.63 -0.21
C SER A 11 9.34 10.62 -1.74
N THR A 12 9.07 9.46 -2.34
CA THR A 12 8.89 9.34 -3.79
C THR A 12 7.44 9.59 -4.17
N ALA A 13 7.20 10.06 -5.39
CA ALA A 13 5.83 10.21 -5.91
C ALA A 13 5.05 8.88 -5.87
N GLU A 14 5.73 7.78 -6.22
CA GLU A 14 5.17 6.42 -6.20
C GLU A 14 4.70 6.02 -4.79
N MET A 15 5.50 6.29 -3.75
CA MET A 15 5.14 5.95 -2.37
C MET A 15 4.05 6.87 -1.83
N ALA A 16 4.11 8.16 -2.16
CA ALA A 16 3.07 9.11 -1.77
C ALA A 16 1.70 8.75 -2.38
N GLU A 17 1.69 8.29 -3.64
CA GLU A 17 0.46 7.87 -4.33
C GLU A 17 -0.20 6.66 -3.65
N VAL A 18 0.56 5.70 -3.12
CA VAL A 18 0.02 4.51 -2.45
C VAL A 18 -0.94 4.86 -1.31
N PHE A 19 -0.63 5.91 -0.56
CA PHE A 19 -1.41 6.42 0.58
C PHE A 19 -2.16 7.71 0.24
N GLY A 20 -2.24 8.07 -1.05
CA GLY A 20 -3.03 9.19 -1.51
C GLY A 20 -4.52 8.95 -1.30
N GLU A 21 -5.30 10.03 -1.16
CA GLU A 21 -6.73 9.98 -0.86
C GLU A 21 -7.50 9.08 -1.84
N SER A 22 -7.28 9.26 -3.14
CA SER A 22 -7.90 8.43 -4.18
C SER A 22 -7.50 6.95 -4.07
N SER A 23 -6.26 6.65 -3.71
CA SER A 23 -5.75 5.28 -3.60
C SER A 23 -6.30 4.54 -2.37
N ILE A 24 -6.51 5.26 -1.27
CA ILE A 24 -7.15 4.71 -0.06
C ILE A 24 -8.62 4.46 -0.34
N VAL A 25 -9.35 5.44 -0.89
CA VAL A 25 -10.77 5.28 -1.20
C VAL A 25 -10.98 4.20 -2.26
N GLN A 26 -10.13 4.12 -3.29
CA GLN A 26 -10.18 3.01 -4.24
C GLN A 26 -9.92 1.66 -3.54
N GLY A 27 -9.00 1.58 -2.58
CA GLY A 27 -8.79 0.36 -1.79
C GLY A 27 -10.03 -0.07 -0.99
N MET A 28 -10.80 0.89 -0.47
CA MET A 28 -12.07 0.62 0.21
C MET A 28 -13.14 0.12 -0.79
N LEU A 29 -13.19 0.68 -1.99
CA LEU A 29 -14.07 0.23 -3.07
C LEU A 29 -13.66 -1.15 -3.62
N ASP A 30 -12.35 -1.44 -3.67
CA ASP A 30 -11.83 -2.76 -4.05
C ASP A 30 -12.27 -3.84 -3.06
N PHE A 31 -12.31 -3.51 -1.76
CA PHE A 31 -12.89 -4.37 -0.72
C PHE A 31 -14.38 -4.63 -0.99
N GLU A 32 -15.19 -3.60 -1.21
CA GLU A 32 -16.64 -3.75 -1.47
C GLU A 32 -16.92 -4.61 -2.71
N ALA A 33 -16.16 -4.37 -3.79
CA ALA A 33 -16.26 -5.17 -5.00
C ALA A 33 -15.86 -6.63 -4.76
N ALA A 34 -14.80 -6.89 -3.99
CA ALA A 34 -14.36 -8.23 -3.66
C ALA A 34 -15.36 -8.96 -2.75
N LEU A 35 -15.91 -8.26 -1.75
CA LEU A 35 -16.93 -8.78 -0.84
C LEU A 35 -18.18 -9.23 -1.62
N ALA A 36 -18.72 -8.37 -2.49
CA ALA A 36 -19.90 -8.70 -3.29
C ALA A 36 -19.65 -9.90 -4.22
N ARG A 37 -18.47 -9.98 -4.85
CA ARG A 37 -18.10 -11.14 -5.69
C ARG A 37 -18.00 -12.43 -4.88
N ALA A 38 -17.33 -12.39 -3.72
CA ALA A 38 -17.15 -13.55 -2.86
C ALA A 38 -18.50 -14.06 -2.32
N GLN A 39 -19.34 -13.15 -1.81
CA GLN A 39 -20.66 -13.50 -1.32
C GLN A 39 -21.60 -14.03 -2.41
N ALA A 40 -21.52 -13.50 -3.63
CA ALA A 40 -22.27 -14.04 -4.76
C ALA A 40 -21.80 -15.44 -5.16
N ALA A 41 -20.48 -15.70 -5.13
CA ALA A 41 -19.92 -17.01 -5.41
C ALA A 41 -20.36 -18.06 -4.38
N GLU A 42 -20.49 -17.67 -3.11
CA GLU A 42 -20.96 -18.52 -2.01
C GLU A 42 -22.49 -18.53 -1.84
N GLY A 43 -23.24 -17.84 -2.71
CA GLY A 43 -24.71 -17.79 -2.65
C GLY A 43 -25.30 -17.02 -1.47
N VAL A 44 -24.49 -16.21 -0.76
CA VAL A 44 -24.93 -15.36 0.36
C VAL A 44 -25.75 -14.17 -0.13
N ILE A 45 -25.42 -13.62 -1.29
CA ILE A 45 -26.21 -12.61 -2.00
C ILE A 45 -26.59 -13.12 -3.40
N PRO A 46 -27.66 -12.61 -4.05
CA PRO A 46 -27.98 -12.97 -5.41
C PRO A 46 -26.83 -12.67 -6.37
N GLY A 47 -26.48 -13.61 -7.25
CA GLY A 47 -25.39 -13.43 -8.22
C GLY A 47 -25.58 -12.21 -9.14
N SER A 48 -26.83 -11.83 -9.40
CA SER A 48 -27.17 -10.62 -10.16
C SER A 48 -26.79 -9.31 -9.46
N ALA A 49 -26.68 -9.30 -8.13
CA ALA A 49 -26.35 -8.09 -7.36
C ALA A 49 -24.87 -7.70 -7.43
N ALA A 50 -23.97 -8.66 -7.68
CA ALA A 50 -22.53 -8.41 -7.64
C ALA A 50 -22.06 -7.48 -8.78
N ALA A 51 -22.55 -7.68 -10.01
CA ALA A 51 -22.07 -6.93 -11.17
C ALA A 51 -22.36 -5.41 -11.08
N PRO A 52 -23.58 -4.96 -10.68
CA PRO A 52 -23.85 -3.55 -10.43
C PRO A 52 -22.95 -2.92 -9.34
N ILE A 53 -22.75 -3.63 -8.23
CA ILE A 53 -21.90 -3.16 -7.12
C ILE A 53 -20.46 -2.98 -7.61
N VAL A 54 -19.90 -3.99 -8.26
CA VAL A 54 -18.54 -3.97 -8.82
C VAL A 54 -18.36 -2.83 -9.82
N ALA A 55 -19.35 -2.58 -10.67
CA ALA A 55 -19.28 -1.52 -11.67
C ALA A 55 -19.25 -0.12 -11.02
N ALA A 56 -19.93 0.06 -9.89
CA ALA A 56 -19.96 1.31 -9.14
C ALA A 56 -18.66 1.57 -8.33
N CYS A 57 -17.85 0.55 -8.07
CA CYS A 57 -16.62 0.62 -7.27
C CYS A 57 -15.43 1.26 -8.01
N ARG A 58 -15.61 2.51 -8.46
CA ARG A 58 -14.57 3.33 -9.11
C ARG A 58 -14.49 4.68 -8.43
N VAL A 59 -13.33 5.02 -7.89
CA VAL A 59 -13.11 6.27 -7.13
C VAL A 59 -13.47 7.52 -7.94
N ALA A 60 -13.32 7.47 -9.28
CA ALA A 60 -13.69 8.56 -10.17
C ALA A 60 -15.17 8.95 -10.12
N HIS A 61 -16.04 8.10 -9.57
CA HIS A 61 -17.46 8.41 -9.41
C HIS A 61 -17.76 9.13 -8.08
N PHE A 62 -16.79 9.29 -7.17
CA PHE A 62 -17.02 9.77 -5.82
C PHE A 62 -16.41 11.16 -5.59
N ASP A 63 -17.11 11.96 -4.79
CA ASP A 63 -16.61 13.23 -4.28
C ASP A 63 -15.90 12.98 -2.94
N LEU A 64 -14.56 13.02 -2.97
CA LEU A 64 -13.73 12.73 -1.81
C LEU A 64 -13.88 13.79 -0.71
N ASP A 65 -14.04 15.06 -1.09
CA ASP A 65 -14.25 16.16 -0.13
C ASP A 65 -15.56 15.96 0.62
N ALA A 66 -16.61 15.54 -0.08
CA ALA A 66 -17.90 15.22 0.54
C ALA A 66 -17.80 14.01 1.49
N ILE A 67 -17.01 12.98 1.14
CA ILE A 67 -16.76 11.82 2.02
C ILE A 67 -16.03 12.26 3.29
N VAL A 68 -14.97 13.08 3.16
CA VAL A 68 -14.18 13.58 4.29
C VAL A 68 -15.03 14.44 5.22
N ALA A 69 -15.82 15.37 4.66
CA ALA A 69 -16.71 16.22 5.43
C ALA A 69 -17.74 15.40 6.22
N ALA A 70 -18.39 14.42 5.57
CA ALA A 70 -19.37 13.55 6.22
C ALA A 70 -18.73 12.58 7.23
N GLY A 71 -17.49 12.14 6.99
CA GLY A 71 -16.76 11.23 7.86
C GLY A 71 -16.49 11.82 9.24
N SER A 72 -16.29 13.14 9.31
CA SER A 72 -16.10 13.85 10.58
C SER A 72 -17.31 13.76 11.50
N SER A 73 -18.52 13.74 10.96
CA SER A 73 -19.76 13.55 11.74
C SER A 73 -20.08 12.08 12.02
N ALA A 74 -19.69 11.18 11.10
CA ALA A 74 -19.95 9.74 11.22
C ALA A 74 -18.93 9.00 12.11
N GLY A 75 -17.76 9.59 12.38
CA GLY A 75 -16.66 8.96 13.12
C GLY A 75 -15.89 7.91 12.31
N SER A 76 -16.15 7.80 11.00
CA SER A 76 -15.51 6.85 10.08
C SER A 76 -15.67 7.33 8.64
N LEU A 77 -14.67 7.06 7.79
CA LEU A 77 -14.76 7.30 6.35
C LEU A 77 -15.56 6.20 5.62
N ALA A 78 -15.69 5.01 6.20
CA ALA A 78 -16.41 3.90 5.58
C ALA A 78 -17.92 4.17 5.51
N ILE A 79 -18.51 4.73 6.57
CA ILE A 79 -19.95 5.03 6.63
C ILE A 79 -20.40 5.95 5.48
N PRO A 80 -19.80 7.15 5.27
CA PRO A 80 -20.18 8.01 4.16
C PRO A 80 -19.82 7.41 2.79
N LEU A 81 -18.72 6.67 2.67
CA LEU A 81 -18.37 5.97 1.43
C LEU A 81 -19.46 4.94 1.05
N VAL A 82 -19.82 4.04 1.97
CA VAL A 82 -20.84 3.02 1.77
C VAL A 82 -22.17 3.66 1.43
N LYS A 83 -22.56 4.74 2.12
CA LYS A 83 -23.78 5.49 1.79
C LYS A 83 -23.77 6.02 0.35
N GLN A 84 -22.66 6.62 -0.08
CA GLN A 84 -22.54 7.10 -1.46
C GLN A 84 -22.55 5.94 -2.46
N LEU A 85 -21.87 4.83 -2.16
CA LEU A 85 -21.84 3.64 -3.00
C LEU A 85 -23.24 3.04 -3.15
N THR A 86 -24.00 2.90 -2.06
CA THR A 86 -25.39 2.45 -2.10
C THR A 86 -26.25 3.35 -2.97
N ALA A 87 -26.09 4.67 -2.89
CA ALA A 87 -26.83 5.61 -3.74
C ALA A 87 -26.48 5.45 -5.23
N GLN A 88 -25.20 5.24 -5.56
CA GLN A 88 -24.77 4.98 -6.93
C GLN A 88 -25.31 3.66 -7.47
N VAL A 89 -25.23 2.60 -6.69
CA VAL A 89 -25.78 1.30 -7.08
C VAL A 89 -27.29 1.40 -7.23
N THR A 90 -27.99 2.14 -6.36
CA THR A 90 -29.45 2.35 -6.47
C THR A 90 -29.83 2.99 -7.82
N ALA A 91 -29.03 3.92 -8.32
CA ALA A 91 -29.28 4.57 -9.61
C ALA A 91 -29.16 3.61 -10.81
N ALA A 92 -28.38 2.53 -10.67
CA ALA A 92 -28.20 1.51 -11.70
C ALA A 92 -29.12 0.30 -11.52
N ASP A 93 -29.25 -0.19 -10.28
CA ASP A 93 -30.03 -1.35 -9.87
C ASP A 93 -30.43 -1.22 -8.39
N ALA A 94 -31.70 -0.85 -8.16
CA ALA A 94 -32.25 -0.68 -6.82
C ALA A 94 -32.30 -1.98 -6.00
N HIS A 95 -32.36 -3.15 -6.65
CA HIS A 95 -32.32 -4.43 -5.95
C HIS A 95 -30.89 -4.73 -5.45
N ALA A 96 -29.89 -4.51 -6.30
CA ALA A 96 -28.48 -4.71 -5.94
C ALA A 96 -28.03 -3.81 -4.78
N ALA A 97 -28.58 -2.60 -4.67
CA ALA A 97 -28.23 -1.64 -3.63
C ALA A 97 -28.44 -2.17 -2.19
N GLY A 98 -29.40 -3.08 -2.00
CA GLY A 98 -29.66 -3.73 -0.70
C GLY A 98 -28.54 -4.67 -0.24
N PHE A 99 -27.58 -5.00 -1.11
CA PHE A 99 -26.47 -5.91 -0.84
C PHE A 99 -25.10 -5.21 -0.78
N VAL A 100 -25.05 -3.89 -0.90
CA VAL A 100 -23.81 -3.12 -0.67
C VAL A 100 -23.38 -3.26 0.79
N HIS A 101 -22.09 -3.54 1.03
CA HIS A 101 -21.53 -3.71 2.37
C HIS A 101 -22.22 -4.80 3.22
N TRP A 102 -22.82 -5.80 2.58
CA TRP A 102 -23.66 -6.79 3.26
C TRP A 102 -22.86 -7.61 4.29
N GLY A 103 -23.29 -7.54 5.56
CA GLY A 103 -22.72 -8.35 6.65
C GLY A 103 -21.32 -7.94 7.11
N SER A 104 -20.80 -6.79 6.65
CA SER A 104 -19.49 -6.25 7.04
C SER A 104 -19.63 -5.08 8.02
N THR A 105 -18.53 -4.73 8.69
CA THR A 105 -18.40 -3.51 9.49
C THR A 105 -17.46 -2.50 8.82
N SER A 106 -17.57 -1.24 9.23
CA SER A 106 -16.72 -0.14 8.77
C SER A 106 -15.22 -0.45 8.90
N GLN A 107 -14.83 -1.21 9.92
CA GLN A 107 -13.42 -1.54 10.15
C GLN A 107 -12.89 -2.56 9.13
N ASP A 108 -13.69 -3.51 8.66
CA ASP A 108 -13.25 -4.50 7.66
C ASP A 108 -12.78 -3.81 6.37
N VAL A 109 -13.55 -2.81 5.94
CA VAL A 109 -13.27 -2.01 4.74
C VAL A 109 -11.99 -1.21 4.91
N ILE A 110 -11.85 -0.51 6.05
CA ILE A 110 -10.72 0.36 6.33
C ILE A 110 -9.44 -0.46 6.47
N ASP A 111 -9.46 -1.50 7.31
CA ASP A 111 -8.29 -2.33 7.57
C ASP A 111 -7.86 -3.06 6.29
N THR A 112 -8.80 -3.59 5.51
CA THR A 112 -8.47 -4.23 4.23
C THR A 112 -7.89 -3.23 3.23
N ALA A 113 -8.44 -2.01 3.12
CA ALA A 113 -7.87 -0.97 2.27
C ALA A 113 -6.44 -0.61 2.68
N MET A 114 -6.16 -0.54 3.99
CA MET A 114 -4.83 -0.30 4.53
C MET A 114 -3.87 -1.47 4.26
N VAL A 115 -4.33 -2.71 4.34
CA VAL A 115 -3.55 -3.90 3.95
C VAL A 115 -3.22 -3.85 2.46
N LEU A 116 -4.19 -3.52 1.59
CA LEU A 116 -3.96 -3.39 0.15
C LEU A 116 -2.94 -2.28 -0.18
N ALA A 117 -3.03 -1.13 0.49
CA ALA A 117 -2.05 -0.05 0.36
C ALA A 117 -0.66 -0.50 0.86
N THR A 118 -0.60 -1.13 2.04
CA THR A 118 0.64 -1.64 2.62
C THR A 118 1.32 -2.65 1.71
N ARG A 119 0.58 -3.57 1.09
CA ARG A 119 1.10 -4.53 0.11
C ARG A 119 1.79 -3.83 -1.06
N ARG A 120 1.17 -2.76 -1.60
CA ARG A 120 1.79 -1.95 -2.66
C ARG A 120 3.06 -1.24 -2.17
N ALA A 121 3.02 -0.63 -1.00
CA ALA A 121 4.17 0.05 -0.40
C ALA A 121 5.36 -0.90 -0.18
N VAL A 122 5.11 -2.09 0.38
CA VAL A 122 6.15 -3.11 0.57
C VAL A 122 6.74 -3.54 -0.77
N GLY A 123 5.93 -3.72 -1.82
CA GLY A 123 6.41 -4.02 -3.16
C GLY A 123 7.41 -2.97 -3.69
N LEU A 124 7.11 -1.68 -3.48
CA LEU A 124 8.03 -0.59 -3.86
C LEU A 124 9.34 -0.64 -3.06
N ILE A 125 9.25 -0.85 -1.74
CA ILE A 125 10.45 -0.94 -0.89
C ILE A 125 11.31 -2.15 -1.27
N ASP A 126 10.70 -3.31 -1.54
CA ASP A 126 11.41 -4.52 -1.96
C ASP A 126 12.19 -4.29 -3.27
N ALA A 127 11.54 -3.64 -4.25
CA ALA A 127 12.18 -3.29 -5.51
C ALA A 127 13.39 -2.38 -5.29
N ARG A 128 13.24 -1.30 -4.51
CA ARG A 128 14.34 -0.36 -4.20
C ARG A 128 15.48 -1.01 -3.42
N LEU A 129 15.18 -1.90 -2.46
CA LEU A 129 16.20 -2.67 -1.74
C LEU A 129 16.97 -3.59 -2.69
N GLY A 130 16.29 -4.18 -3.68
CA GLY A 130 16.92 -4.96 -4.75
C GLY A 130 17.87 -4.12 -5.61
N GLU A 131 17.39 -2.97 -6.10
CA GLU A 131 18.17 -2.04 -6.91
C GLU A 131 19.42 -1.54 -6.16
N LEU A 132 19.26 -1.13 -4.89
CA LEU A 132 20.36 -0.66 -4.04
C LEU A 132 21.39 -1.77 -3.81
N THR A 133 20.93 -2.97 -3.47
CA THR A 133 21.81 -4.14 -3.28
C THR A 133 22.63 -4.42 -4.53
N HIS A 134 21.97 -4.41 -5.71
CA HIS A 134 22.64 -4.62 -7.00
C HIS A 134 23.68 -3.54 -7.30
N ALA A 135 23.34 -2.27 -7.08
CA ALA A 135 24.26 -1.15 -7.29
C ALA A 135 25.50 -1.23 -6.37
N LEU A 136 25.31 -1.60 -5.09
CA LEU A 136 26.42 -1.80 -4.15
C LEU A 136 27.31 -2.98 -4.55
N LEU A 137 26.73 -4.08 -5.05
CA LEU A 137 27.49 -5.23 -5.55
C LEU A 137 28.31 -4.87 -6.79
N LYS A 138 27.79 -4.05 -7.71
CA LYS A 138 28.59 -3.51 -8.83
C LYS A 138 29.79 -2.69 -8.37
N LEU A 139 29.64 -1.89 -7.31
CA LEU A 139 30.76 -1.16 -6.72
C LEU A 139 31.79 -2.12 -6.08
N VAL A 140 31.33 -3.21 -5.48
CA VAL A 140 32.21 -4.29 -4.97
C VAL A 140 32.97 -4.96 -6.11
N GLU A 141 32.34 -5.24 -7.24
CA GLU A 141 33.01 -5.84 -8.41
C GLU A 141 34.03 -4.88 -9.02
N THR A 142 33.69 -3.60 -9.13
CA THR A 142 34.52 -2.59 -9.80
C THR A 142 35.70 -2.12 -8.95
N HIS A 143 35.50 -1.96 -7.64
CA HIS A 143 36.46 -1.32 -6.75
C HIS A 143 36.90 -2.20 -5.59
N GLY A 144 36.40 -3.44 -5.49
CA GLY A 144 36.49 -4.24 -4.27
C GLY A 144 37.90 -4.46 -3.75
N ASP A 145 38.89 -4.57 -4.65
CA ASP A 145 40.27 -4.90 -4.29
C ASP A 145 41.11 -3.63 -3.99
N ALA A 146 40.52 -2.44 -4.15
CA ALA A 146 41.19 -1.19 -3.80
C ALA A 146 41.44 -1.12 -2.28
N PRO A 147 42.67 -0.81 -1.85
CA PRO A 147 42.98 -0.59 -0.44
C PRO A 147 42.39 0.75 0.03
N MET A 148 41.89 0.80 1.26
CA MET A 148 41.41 2.02 1.91
C MET A 148 41.84 2.07 3.39
N LEU A 149 42.09 3.28 3.90
CA LEU A 149 42.41 3.46 5.32
C LEU A 149 41.17 3.19 6.20
N GLY A 150 41.23 2.11 6.98
CA GLY A 150 40.26 1.84 8.02
C GLY A 150 40.31 2.91 9.12
N ARG A 151 39.16 3.24 9.71
CA ARG A 151 39.07 4.18 10.82
C ARG A 151 38.25 3.60 11.96
N THR A 152 38.80 3.65 13.17
CA THR A 152 38.15 3.26 14.42
C THR A 152 38.19 4.44 15.38
N LEU A 153 37.07 4.80 16.01
CA LEU A 153 36.95 6.04 16.81
C LEU A 153 37.44 7.28 16.05
N MET A 154 37.12 7.35 14.76
CA MET A 154 37.58 8.39 13.81
C MET A 154 39.11 8.49 13.61
N GLN A 155 39.91 7.59 14.18
CA GLN A 155 41.36 7.57 14.02
C GLN A 155 41.82 6.57 12.96
N PRO A 156 42.94 6.82 12.26
CA PRO A 156 43.59 5.85 11.38
C PRO A 156 43.83 4.51 12.11
N ALA A 157 43.47 3.40 11.46
CA ALA A 157 43.71 2.05 11.94
C ALA A 157 44.48 1.25 10.86
N GLN A 158 44.14 -0.02 10.66
CA GLN A 158 44.71 -0.86 9.60
C GLN A 158 44.08 -0.55 8.23
N VAL A 159 44.81 -0.84 7.16
CA VAL A 159 44.28 -0.82 5.79
C VAL A 159 43.28 -1.97 5.64
N ILE A 160 42.12 -1.66 5.08
CA ILE A 160 41.08 -2.63 4.69
C ILE A 160 40.87 -2.55 3.18
N SER A 161 40.05 -3.45 2.61
CA SER A 161 39.59 -3.31 1.23
C SER A 161 38.26 -2.54 1.15
N VAL A 162 38.02 -1.88 0.02
CA VAL A 162 36.69 -1.30 -0.28
C VAL A 162 35.61 -2.38 -0.24
N ARG A 163 35.91 -3.62 -0.68
CA ARG A 163 35.01 -4.77 -0.55
C ARG A 163 34.58 -5.02 0.89
N PHE A 164 35.52 -5.02 1.85
CA PHE A 164 35.18 -5.22 3.27
C PHE A 164 34.15 -4.19 3.75
N LYS A 165 34.31 -2.93 3.35
CA LYS A 165 33.38 -1.84 3.71
C LYS A 165 32.01 -2.01 3.06
N LEU A 166 31.97 -2.25 1.76
CA LEU A 166 30.71 -2.34 1.01
C LEU A 166 29.91 -3.60 1.36
N ILE A 167 30.56 -4.75 1.54
CA ILE A 167 29.87 -5.98 1.97
C ILE A 167 29.25 -5.82 3.36
N ALA A 168 29.90 -5.07 4.26
CA ALA A 168 29.32 -4.73 5.56
C ALA A 168 28.03 -3.89 5.44
N TRP A 169 27.83 -3.16 4.34
CA TRP A 169 26.56 -2.49 4.02
C TRP A 169 25.56 -3.40 3.32
N VAL A 170 26.00 -4.25 2.38
CA VAL A 170 25.14 -5.15 1.62
C VAL A 170 24.49 -6.22 2.50
N ALA A 171 25.27 -6.88 3.35
CA ALA A 171 24.80 -8.01 4.15
C ALA A 171 23.55 -7.72 5.00
N PRO A 172 23.47 -6.59 5.76
CA PRO A 172 22.24 -6.26 6.49
C PRO A 172 21.06 -5.90 5.58
N LEU A 173 21.28 -5.32 4.39
CA LEU A 173 20.21 -5.01 3.44
C LEU A 173 19.56 -6.28 2.88
N VAL A 174 20.36 -7.29 2.54
CA VAL A 174 19.85 -8.61 2.08
C VAL A 174 18.97 -9.25 3.16
N ARG A 175 19.43 -9.25 4.42
CA ARG A 175 18.64 -9.77 5.54
C ARG A 175 17.37 -8.96 5.80
N ALA A 176 17.45 -7.63 5.69
CA ALA A 176 16.29 -6.76 5.86
C ALA A 176 15.24 -6.99 4.78
N ARG A 177 15.66 -7.16 3.52
CA ARG A 177 14.78 -7.48 2.40
C ARG A 177 14.06 -8.81 2.60
N GLN A 178 14.76 -9.84 3.08
CA GLN A 178 14.11 -11.12 3.39
C GLN A 178 13.05 -10.96 4.49
N ARG A 179 13.41 -10.33 5.62
CA ARG A 179 12.45 -10.08 6.71
C ARG A 179 11.24 -9.26 6.27
N LEU A 180 11.43 -8.30 5.36
CA LEU A 180 10.34 -7.51 4.79
C LEU A 180 9.36 -8.39 4.01
N ARG A 181 9.88 -9.32 3.21
CA ARG A 181 9.04 -10.28 2.45
C ARG A 181 8.28 -11.21 3.37
N ASP A 182 8.96 -11.78 4.37
CA ASP A 182 8.33 -12.69 5.34
C ASP A 182 7.21 -11.97 6.12
N ALA A 183 7.47 -10.74 6.55
CA ALA A 183 6.47 -9.93 7.24
C ALA A 183 5.29 -9.54 6.34
N ALA A 184 5.55 -9.24 5.06
CA ALA A 184 4.51 -8.91 4.10
C ALA A 184 3.62 -10.10 3.77
N GLU A 185 4.20 -11.29 3.63
CA GLU A 185 3.45 -12.54 3.43
C GLU A 185 2.53 -12.81 4.62
N ALA A 186 3.01 -12.62 5.86
CA ALA A 186 2.18 -12.82 7.04
C ALA A 186 1.09 -11.75 7.25
N ALA A 187 1.32 -10.52 6.78
CA ALA A 187 0.43 -9.38 7.05
C ALA A 187 -0.52 -9.01 5.90
N CYS A 188 -0.29 -9.50 4.67
CA CYS A 188 -1.02 -9.08 3.47
C CYS A 188 -1.70 -10.24 2.70
N THR A 189 -1.81 -11.43 3.30
CA THR A 189 -2.69 -12.52 2.85
C THR A 189 -4.14 -12.24 3.20
#